data_AF-A0A6G2DP27-F1
#
_entry.id   AF-A0A6G2DP27-F1
#
_cell.length_a   1.000
_cell.length_b   1.000
_cell.length_c   1.000
_cell.angle_alpha   90.00
_cell.angle_beta   90.00
_cell.angle_gamma   90.00
#
_symmetry.space_group_name_H-M   'P 1'
#
loop_
_entity.id
_entity.type
_entity.pdbx_description
1 polymer ?
#
loop_
_entity_poly.entity_id
_entity_poly.type
_entity_poly.pdbx_seq_one_letter_code
_entity_poly.pdbx_strand_id
1 'polypeptide(L)'
;AICLFLFSKSRANKTLGKLAIIPSIFNINTAILFTFPTVLNPIMLIPFIATPTINALITYVSMAVGLVPYTTGVILPWTMPPIIGGFLATGASWRGALLQ
;
A
#
# COMPACT_ATOMS: atom_id res chain seq x y z
N ALA A 1 1.53 -1.30 8.51
CA ALA A 1 1.01 -1.23 9.90
C ALA A 1 0.35 -2.53 10.37
N ILE A 2 -0.51 -3.16 9.57
CA ILE A 2 -1.34 -4.31 9.96
C ILE A 2 -0.51 -5.50 10.48
N CYS A 3 0.57 -5.89 9.77
CA CYS A 3 1.42 -6.99 10.21
C CYS A 3 2.13 -6.72 11.54
N LEU A 4 2.52 -5.46 11.81
CA LEU A 4 3.14 -5.05 13.07
C LEU A 4 2.14 -5.09 14.24
N PHE A 5 0.88 -4.75 13.97
CA PHE A 5 -0.17 -4.82 14.96
C PHE A 5 -0.55 -6.28 15.32
N LEU A 6 -0.71 -7.14 14.31
CA LEU A 6 -1.20 -8.51 14.49
C LEU A 6 -0.11 -9.52 14.88
N PHE A 7 1.08 -9.46 14.27
CA PHE A 7 2.10 -10.51 14.40
C PHE A 7 3.32 -10.12 15.25
N SER A 8 3.45 -8.87 15.67
CA SER A 8 4.61 -8.47 16.48
C SER A 8 4.52 -9.01 17.91
N LYS A 9 5.59 -9.65 18.40
CA LYS A 9 5.75 -10.03 19.82
C LYS A 9 6.14 -8.83 20.72
N SER A 10 6.78 -7.80 20.18
CA SER A 10 7.23 -6.64 20.95
C SER A 10 6.10 -5.65 21.23
N ARG A 11 5.98 -5.21 22.51
CA ARG A 11 4.95 -4.28 22.98
C ARG A 11 5.11 -2.89 22.33
N ALA A 12 6.35 -2.44 22.11
CA ALA A 12 6.65 -1.20 21.40
C ALA A 12 6.13 -1.25 19.94
N ASN A 13 6.45 -2.32 19.22
CA ASN A 13 6.04 -2.52 17.83
C ASN A 13 4.53 -2.67 17.66
N LYS A 14 3.81 -3.25 18.64
CA LYS A 14 2.34 -3.31 18.63
C LYS A 14 1.71 -1.91 18.82
N THR A 15 2.25 -1.11 19.73
CA THR A 15 1.77 0.28 19.95
C THR A 15 2.03 1.14 18.73
N LEU A 16 3.21 1.02 18.12
CA LEU A 16 3.56 1.67 16.85
C LEU A 16 2.64 1.22 15.72
N GLY A 17 2.34 -0.08 15.64
CA GLY A 17 1.34 -0.63 14.73
C GLY A 17 -0.03 0.04 14.89
N LYS A 18 -0.53 0.19 16.13
CA LYS A 18 -1.81 0.88 16.41
C LYS A 18 -1.78 2.35 15.98
N LEU A 19 -0.74 3.09 16.33
CA LEU A 19 -0.61 4.51 16.02
C LEU A 19 -0.45 4.76 14.51
N ALA A 20 0.21 3.83 13.81
CA ALA A 20 0.45 3.96 12.38
C ALA A 20 -0.74 3.55 11.50
N ILE A 21 -1.78 2.87 12.01
CA ILE A 21 -2.93 2.43 11.20
C ILE A 21 -3.65 3.61 10.54
N ILE A 22 -4.00 4.63 11.30
CA ILE A 22 -4.73 5.81 10.81
C ILE A 22 -3.94 6.52 9.69
N PRO A 23 -2.67 6.93 9.89
CA PRO A 23 -1.89 7.57 8.82
C PRO A 23 -1.62 6.62 7.64
N SER A 24 -1.51 5.30 7.86
CA SER A 24 -1.32 4.33 6.77
C SER A 24 -2.53 4.27 5.82
N ILE A 25 -3.75 4.51 6.30
CA ILE A 25 -4.96 4.55 5.45
C ILE A 25 -4.87 5.68 4.42
N PHE A 26 -4.20 6.78 4.78
CA PHE A 26 -3.94 7.92 3.90
C PHE A 26 -2.58 7.84 3.20
N ASN A 27 -2.00 6.64 3.08
CA ASN A 27 -0.66 6.42 2.49
C ASN A 27 0.49 7.17 3.19
N ILE A 28 0.30 7.66 4.42
CA ILE A 28 1.34 8.31 5.22
C ILE A 28 2.14 7.24 5.97
N ASN A 29 3.17 6.71 5.31
CA ASN A 29 4.00 5.62 5.85
C ASN A 29 5.28 6.08 6.59
N THR A 30 5.45 7.39 6.79
CA THR A 30 6.65 8.00 7.42
C THR A 30 6.91 7.43 8.81
N ALA A 31 5.89 7.25 9.64
CA ALA A 31 6.07 6.68 10.98
C ALA A 31 6.71 5.29 10.96
N ILE A 32 6.36 4.43 10.00
CA ILE A 32 6.90 3.06 9.91
C ILE A 32 8.32 3.07 9.35
N LEU A 33 8.55 3.90 8.31
CA LEU A 33 9.84 4.08 7.65
C LEU A 33 10.93 4.64 8.58
N PHE A 34 10.57 5.50 9.54
CA PHE A 34 11.51 6.03 10.53
C PHE A 34 11.66 5.14 11.77
N THR A 35 10.63 4.36 12.11
CA THR A 35 10.64 3.50 13.30
C THR A 35 11.39 2.19 13.06
N PHE A 36 11.23 1.61 11.88
CA PHE A 36 12.06 0.49 11.45
C PHE A 36 13.20 1.05 10.63
N PRO A 37 14.46 0.67 10.91
CA PRO A 37 15.58 1.01 10.03
C PRO A 37 15.49 0.14 8.76
N THR A 38 14.44 0.34 7.95
CA THR A 38 14.16 -0.37 6.71
C THR A 38 15.27 -0.14 5.69
N VAL A 39 15.88 1.04 5.71
CA VAL A 39 17.02 1.42 4.84
C VAL A 39 18.33 0.79 5.31
N LEU A 40 18.53 0.59 6.62
CA LEU A 40 19.79 0.07 7.17
C LEU A 40 19.77 -1.45 7.40
N ASN A 41 18.61 -2.11 7.25
CA ASN A 41 18.47 -3.56 7.41
C ASN A 41 18.24 -4.24 6.04
N PRO A 42 19.23 -4.98 5.51
CA PRO A 42 19.12 -5.66 4.21
C PRO A 42 17.96 -6.65 4.13
N ILE A 43 17.60 -7.28 5.24
CA ILE A 43 16.49 -8.26 5.30
C ILE A 43 15.13 -7.56 5.09
N MET A 44 15.01 -6.30 5.52
CA MET A 44 13.80 -5.49 5.29
C MET A 44 13.84 -4.75 3.94
N LEU A 45 15.02 -4.49 3.40
CA LEU A 45 15.18 -3.83 2.10
C LEU A 45 14.64 -4.68 0.95
N ILE A 46 14.91 -5.99 0.97
CA ILE A 46 14.43 -6.93 -0.07
C ILE A 46 12.90 -6.89 -0.22
N PRO A 47 12.09 -7.13 0.82
CA PRO A 47 10.63 -7.05 0.68
C PRO A 47 10.16 -5.62 0.41
N PHE A 48 10.87 -4.60 0.88
CA PHE A 48 10.51 -3.19 0.63
C PHE A 48 10.60 -2.81 -0.85
N ILE A 49 11.55 -3.37 -1.60
CA ILE A 49 11.69 -3.15 -3.05
C ILE A 49 10.85 -4.15 -3.84
N ALA A 50 10.88 -5.43 -3.47
CA ALA A 50 10.20 -6.47 -4.23
C ALA A 50 8.67 -6.32 -4.23
N THR A 51 8.08 -5.93 -3.09
CA THR A 51 6.62 -5.78 -2.97
C THR A 51 6.04 -4.76 -3.94
N PRO A 52 6.54 -3.49 -4.02
CA PRO A 52 6.02 -2.53 -4.98
C PRO A 52 6.30 -2.93 -6.44
N THR A 53 7.44 -3.58 -6.73
CA THR A 53 7.74 -4.06 -8.09
C THR A 53 6.75 -5.13 -8.53
N ILE A 54 6.47 -6.13 -7.67
CA ILE A 54 5.51 -7.18 -7.97
C ILE A 54 4.10 -6.60 -8.10
N ASN A 55 3.72 -5.66 -7.22
CA ASN A 55 2.41 -5.02 -7.29
C ASN A 55 2.22 -4.22 -8.59
N ALA A 56 3.25 -3.49 -9.02
CA ALA A 56 3.25 -2.77 -10.29
C ALA A 56 3.11 -3.74 -11.48
N LEU A 57 3.81 -4.88 -11.45
CA LEU A 57 3.72 -5.90 -12.48
C LEU A 57 2.31 -6.51 -12.56
N ILE A 58 1.73 -6.90 -11.42
CA ILE A 58 0.38 -7.47 -11.33
C ILE A 58 -0.65 -6.45 -11.83
N THR A 59 -0.51 -5.19 -11.42
CA THR A 59 -1.39 -4.11 -11.85
C THR A 59 -1.34 -3.92 -13.37
N TYR A 60 -0.13 -3.88 -13.92
CA TYR A 60 0.07 -3.74 -15.36
C TYR A 60 -0.53 -4.90 -16.15
N VAL A 61 -0.26 -6.15 -15.73
CA VAL A 61 -0.82 -7.35 -16.38
C VAL A 61 -2.34 -7.37 -16.26
N SER A 62 -2.90 -7.00 -15.11
CA SER A 62 -4.36 -6.96 -14.89
C SER A 62 -5.04 -5.92 -15.80
N MET A 63 -4.39 -4.79 -16.05
CA MET A 63 -4.87 -3.80 -17.02
C MET A 63 -4.70 -4.29 -18.47
N ALA A 64 -3.55 -4.88 -18.81
CA ALA A 64 -3.26 -5.36 -20.15
C ALA A 64 -4.17 -6.52 -20.61
N VAL A 65 -4.54 -7.42 -19.69
CA VAL A 65 -5.47 -8.54 -19.95
C VAL A 65 -6.94 -8.07 -19.95
N GLY A 66 -7.21 -6.81 -19.62
CA GLY A 66 -8.57 -6.25 -19.58
C GLY A 66 -9.39 -6.66 -18.36
N LEU A 67 -8.75 -7.26 -17.34
CA LEU A 67 -9.39 -7.56 -16.06
C LEU A 67 -9.76 -6.28 -15.32
N VAL A 68 -8.89 -5.27 -15.36
CA VAL A 68 -9.14 -3.95 -14.75
C VAL A 68 -9.10 -2.88 -15.85
N PRO A 69 -10.09 -1.97 -15.91
CA PRO A 69 -10.07 -0.90 -16.90
C PRO A 69 -8.90 0.06 -16.67
N TYR A 70 -8.42 0.66 -17.77
CA TYR A 70 -7.37 1.67 -17.71
C TYR A 70 -7.77 2.87 -16.84
N THR A 71 -6.77 3.57 -16.32
CA THR A 71 -7.01 4.76 -15.52
C THR A 71 -7.66 5.85 -16.37
N THR A 72 -8.72 6.48 -15.85
CA THR A 72 -9.55 7.47 -16.56
C THR A 72 -8.93 8.86 -16.64
N GLY A 73 -7.66 9.03 -16.23
CA GLY A 73 -6.96 10.32 -16.22
C GLY A 73 -7.32 11.24 -15.06
N VAL A 74 -8.11 10.76 -14.09
CA VAL A 74 -8.44 11.51 -12.87
C VAL A 74 -7.21 11.60 -11.97
N ILE A 75 -6.75 12.83 -11.69
CA ILE A 75 -5.65 13.08 -10.76
C ILE A 75 -6.21 13.02 -9.34
N LEU A 76 -6.00 11.88 -8.68
CA LEU A 76 -6.38 11.70 -7.29
C LEU A 76 -5.22 12.11 -6.38
N PRO A 77 -5.49 12.79 -5.25
CA PRO A 77 -4.48 13.00 -4.23
C PRO A 77 -3.85 11.66 -3.82
N TRP A 78 -2.52 11.60 -3.68
CA TRP A 78 -1.81 10.40 -3.24
C TRP A 78 -2.18 9.95 -1.82
N THR A 79 -2.82 10.85 -1.05
CA THR A 79 -3.39 10.56 0.28
C THR A 79 -4.75 9.87 0.21
N MET A 80 -5.33 9.68 -0.98
CA MET A 80 -6.60 9.00 -1.14
C MET A 80 -6.50 7.55 -0.61
N PRO A 81 -7.46 7.07 0.21
CA PRO A 81 -7.46 5.70 0.66
C PRO A 81 -7.41 4.72 -0.52
N PRO A 82 -6.55 3.68 -0.48
CA PRO A 82 -6.22 2.87 -1.65
C PRO A 82 -7.43 2.24 -2.34
N ILE A 83 -8.43 1.77 -1.57
CA ILE A 83 -9.67 1.18 -2.10
C ILE A 83 -10.51 2.21 -2.87
N ILE A 84 -10.70 3.40 -2.29
CA ILE A 84 -11.48 4.48 -2.89
C ILE A 84 -10.72 5.08 -4.09
N GLY A 85 -9.39 5.20 -3.95
CA GLY A 85 -8.50 5.65 -4.99
C GLY A 85 -8.52 4.74 -6.21
N GLY A 86 -8.45 3.42 -6.03
CA GLY A 86 -8.54 2.45 -7.13
C GLY A 86 -9.88 2.48 -7.86
N PHE A 87 -10.99 2.66 -7.12
CA PHE A 87 -12.33 2.83 -7.69
C PHE A 87 -12.44 4.08 -8.56
N LEU A 88 -12.02 5.23 -8.03
CA LEU A 88 -12.12 6.51 -8.73
C LEU A 88 -11.13 6.62 -9.89
N ALA A 89 -9.92 6.07 -9.74
CA ALA A 89 -8.87 6.09 -10.76
C ALA A 89 -9.27 5.32 -12.01
N THR A 90 -10.14 4.32 -11.86
CA THR A 90 -10.60 3.42 -12.93
C THR A 90 -12.01 3.79 -13.42
N GLY A 91 -12.48 5.01 -13.15
CA GLY A 91 -13.78 5.50 -13.64
C GLY A 91 -14.98 4.89 -12.94
N ALA A 92 -14.92 4.71 -11.62
CA ALA A 92 -15.95 4.05 -10.82
C ALA A 92 -16.11 2.55 -11.13
N SER A 93 -15.03 1.89 -11.57
CA SER A 93 -15.03 0.44 -11.74
C SER A 93 -14.76 -0.28 -10.43
N TRP A 94 -15.68 -1.16 -10.03
CA TRP A 94 -15.50 -2.06 -8.88
C TRP A 94 -14.25 -2.96 -9.01
N ARG A 95 -13.78 -3.20 -10.25
CA ARG A 95 -12.58 -4.00 -10.53
C ARG A 95 -11.30 -3.30 -10.11
N GLY A 96 -11.27 -1.96 -10.14
CA GLY A 96 -10.14 -1.18 -9.63
C GLY A 96 -10.06 -1.15 -8.11
N ALA A 97 -11.20 -1.28 -7.42
CA ALA A 97 -11.25 -1.41 -5.96
C ALA A 97 -10.77 -2.79 -5.49
N LEU A 98 -11.00 -3.85 -6.28
CA LEU A 98 -10.59 -5.23 -5.99
C LEU A 98 -9.10 -5.51 -6.18
N LEU A 99 -8.41 -4.67 -6.95
CA LEU A 99 -6.98 -4.81 -7.21
C LEU A 99 -6.12 -4.31 -6.04
N GLN A 100 -6.69 -3.45 -5.18
CA GLN A 100 -6.02 -2.80 -4.04
C GLN A 100 -6.13 -3.60 -2.75
#